data_AF-A0A9R1Q6A8-F1
#
_entry.id   AF-A0A9R1Q6A8-F1
#
_cell.length_a   1.000
_cell.length_b   1.000
_cell.length_c   1.000
_cell.angle_alpha   90.00
_cell.angle_beta   90.00
_cell.angle_gamma   90.00
#
_symmetry.space_group_name_H-M   'P 1'
#
loop_
_entity.id
_entity.type
_entity.pdbx_description
1 polymer ?
#
loop_
_entity_poly.entity_id
_entity_poly.type
_entity_poly.pdbx_seq_one_letter_code
_entity_poly.pdbx_strand_id
1 'polypeptide(L)'
;MSTESSHPPLLFTIISPNICAPMSPSCCWFLVFVAVWWLPLMLVVAEDQQRRDCSAKKCGNVSISDPFWLATKELERPCGSLDFEVTCNGTISSLRSSIPFNNGFKILNISYEEHSLYAIDLGKLDVLHANNSCRPPFPFYNTSSKLNHLFRIDPVNLNLILYNCTEEAAAGALARQDRGLVHTRMRCENKWEVLVRVGVPHDPSGHYASYALEGCAAIVVPVPGSSAGANASDYEGLIRDGFLLTWERPRKFTRKSSCSQVRR
;
A
#
# COMPACT_ATOMS: atom_id res chain seq x y z
N MET A 1 -19.72 24.51 -67.55
CA MET A 1 -18.34 23.99 -67.43
C MET A 1 -18.20 23.51 -65.98
N SER A 2 -18.89 22.41 -65.63
CA SER A 2 -18.41 21.01 -65.65
C SER A 2 -17.57 20.71 -64.39
N THR A 3 -17.80 19.69 -63.57
CA THR A 3 -18.87 18.65 -63.39
C THR A 3 -18.65 18.11 -61.96
N GLU A 4 -19.65 18.13 -61.05
CA GLU A 4 -20.50 16.97 -60.67
C GLU A 4 -19.72 15.83 -59.96
N SER A 5 -19.80 15.67 -58.61
CA SER A 5 -20.75 14.81 -57.81
C SER A 5 -20.51 13.28 -57.97
N SER A 6 -20.69 12.37 -56.99
CA SER A 6 -21.16 12.42 -55.58
C SER A 6 -20.69 11.14 -54.80
N HIS A 7 -21.26 10.83 -53.62
CA HIS A 7 -20.81 9.80 -52.64
C HIS A 7 -21.34 8.34 -52.90
N PRO A 8 -20.82 7.28 -52.20
CA PRO A 8 -21.04 5.84 -52.48
C PRO A 8 -22.14 5.14 -51.64
N PRO A 9 -22.52 3.86 -51.94
CA PRO A 9 -22.08 2.75 -51.06
C PRO A 9 -21.90 1.33 -51.70
N LEU A 10 -21.30 0.42 -50.90
CA LEU A 10 -21.38 -1.07 -50.82
C LEU A 10 -22.19 -1.91 -51.85
N LEU A 11 -21.58 -2.99 -52.39
CA LEU A 11 -22.17 -4.36 -52.37
C LEU A 11 -21.16 -5.50 -52.70
N PHE A 12 -21.55 -6.74 -52.38
CA PHE A 12 -20.81 -8.01 -52.56
C PHE A 12 -20.82 -8.55 -54.01
N THR A 13 -19.81 -9.35 -54.35
CA THR A 13 -19.99 -10.52 -55.25
C THR A 13 -19.15 -11.72 -54.78
N ILE A 14 -19.78 -12.90 -54.78
CA ILE A 14 -19.17 -14.21 -54.55
C ILE A 14 -19.00 -14.87 -55.92
N ILE A 15 -17.81 -15.43 -56.21
CA ILE A 15 -17.66 -16.47 -57.25
C ILE A 15 -16.86 -17.64 -56.66
N SER A 16 -17.31 -18.84 -57.00
CA SER A 16 -16.96 -20.13 -56.39
C SER A 16 -15.65 -20.75 -56.91
N PRO A 17 -15.16 -21.85 -56.31
CA PRO A 17 -13.81 -22.37 -56.56
C PRO A 17 -13.74 -23.27 -57.79
N ASN A 18 -12.55 -23.35 -58.39
CA ASN A 18 -11.91 -24.59 -58.84
C ASN A 18 -10.55 -24.28 -59.49
N ILE A 19 -9.50 -25.00 -59.08
CA ILE A 19 -8.57 -25.74 -59.95
C ILE A 19 -7.81 -26.68 -59.00
N CYS A 20 -8.21 -27.94 -58.99
CA CYS A 20 -7.31 -29.00 -58.53
C CYS A 20 -6.27 -29.25 -59.61
N ALA A 21 -4.99 -29.25 -59.25
CA ALA A 21 -3.92 -29.83 -60.04
C ALA A 21 -3.30 -30.99 -59.23
N PRO A 22 -2.99 -32.14 -59.83
CA PRO A 22 -2.72 -33.37 -59.09
C PRO A 22 -1.35 -33.38 -58.40
N MET A 23 -1.33 -33.89 -57.17
CA MET A 23 -0.11 -34.06 -56.38
C MET A 23 0.75 -35.20 -56.93
N SER A 24 2.05 -34.94 -57.12
CA SER A 24 3.03 -36.00 -57.36
C SER A 24 3.24 -36.83 -56.08
N PRO A 25 3.15 -38.17 -56.11
CA PRO A 25 3.23 -39.00 -54.89
C PRO A 25 4.56 -38.89 -54.13
N SER A 26 5.63 -38.54 -54.84
CA SER A 26 7.00 -38.54 -54.30
C SER A 26 7.25 -37.42 -53.27
N CYS A 27 6.67 -36.23 -53.44
CA CYS A 27 6.92 -35.10 -52.53
C CYS A 27 6.32 -35.27 -51.13
N CYS A 28 5.32 -36.14 -50.95
CA CYS A 28 4.66 -36.30 -49.65
C CYS A 28 5.50 -37.13 -48.66
N TRP A 29 6.33 -38.06 -49.16
CA TRP A 29 7.08 -38.99 -48.30
C TRP A 29 8.31 -38.34 -47.66
N PHE A 30 8.99 -37.44 -48.38
CA PHE A 30 10.15 -36.71 -47.83
C PHE A 30 9.76 -35.72 -46.72
N LEU A 31 8.58 -35.08 -46.82
CA LEU A 31 8.10 -34.15 -45.80
C LEU A 31 7.78 -34.83 -44.47
N VAL A 32 7.30 -36.09 -44.50
CA VAL A 32 7.02 -36.87 -43.29
C VAL A 32 8.32 -37.26 -42.57
N PHE A 33 9.33 -37.73 -43.29
CA PHE A 33 10.62 -38.13 -42.67
C PHE A 33 11.39 -36.94 -42.06
N VAL A 34 11.36 -35.76 -42.69
CA VAL A 34 11.99 -34.55 -42.11
C VAL A 34 11.22 -34.05 -40.89
N ALA A 35 9.88 -34.09 -40.91
CA ALA A 35 9.06 -33.66 -39.77
C ALA A 35 9.26 -34.56 -38.54
N VAL A 36 9.44 -35.87 -38.70
CA VAL A 36 9.60 -36.82 -37.58
C VAL A 36 10.98 -36.68 -36.89
N TRP A 37 12.03 -36.31 -37.61
CA TRP A 37 13.37 -36.14 -37.01
C TRP A 37 13.64 -34.76 -36.40
N TRP A 38 12.74 -33.80 -36.56
CA TRP A 38 12.92 -32.40 -36.11
C TRP A 38 12.03 -32.01 -34.90
N LEU A 39 11.47 -32.99 -34.17
CA LEU A 39 11.02 -32.76 -32.80
C LEU A 39 12.18 -33.00 -31.81
N PRO A 40 12.89 -31.95 -31.35
CA PRO A 40 13.48 -32.04 -30.04
C PRO A 40 12.33 -32.24 -29.04
N LEU A 41 12.45 -33.25 -28.19
CA LEU A 41 11.54 -33.44 -27.06
C LEU A 41 11.77 -32.30 -26.07
N MET A 42 11.13 -31.16 -26.35
CA MET A 42 11.06 -30.00 -25.46
C MET A 42 10.10 -30.34 -24.32
N LEU A 43 10.54 -31.28 -23.47
CA LEU A 43 10.21 -31.27 -22.06
C LEU A 43 10.82 -30.00 -21.46
N VAL A 44 10.19 -28.86 -21.78
CA VAL A 44 10.14 -27.76 -20.83
C VAL A 44 9.37 -28.33 -19.65
N VAL A 45 10.13 -28.92 -18.72
CA VAL A 45 9.73 -28.89 -17.33
C VAL A 45 9.53 -27.41 -17.05
N ALA A 46 8.27 -27.00 -17.03
CA ALA A 46 7.91 -25.89 -16.21
C ALA A 46 8.36 -26.33 -14.81
N GLU A 47 9.48 -25.79 -14.34
CA GLU A 47 9.49 -25.35 -12.96
C GLU A 47 8.28 -24.42 -12.85
N ASP A 48 7.13 -24.99 -12.49
CA ASP A 48 6.41 -24.46 -11.35
C ASP A 48 7.50 -24.07 -10.38
N GLN A 49 7.74 -22.76 -10.25
CA GLN A 49 8.64 -22.22 -9.25
C GLN A 49 8.05 -22.71 -7.95
N GLN A 50 8.57 -23.85 -7.48
CA GLN A 50 8.08 -24.66 -6.36
C GLN A 50 7.66 -23.66 -5.33
N ARG A 51 6.35 -23.45 -5.18
CA ARG A 51 5.79 -22.28 -4.47
C ARG A 51 6.48 -22.29 -3.14
N ARG A 52 7.52 -21.45 -2.95
CA ARG A 52 8.39 -21.56 -1.77
C ARG A 52 7.42 -21.35 -0.66
N ASP A 53 7.17 -22.40 0.10
CA ASP A 53 6.11 -22.31 1.07
C ASP A 53 6.57 -21.23 2.02
N CYS A 54 5.84 -20.11 2.02
CA CYS A 54 6.14 -18.96 2.85
C CYS A 54 5.59 -19.29 4.24
N SER A 55 6.08 -20.43 4.76
CA SER A 55 5.59 -21.09 5.95
C SER A 55 5.65 -20.09 7.08
N ALA A 56 4.60 -20.05 7.88
CA ALA A 56 4.41 -18.97 8.85
C ALA A 56 5.63 -18.83 9.79
N LYS A 57 6.35 -17.71 9.68
CA LYS A 57 7.52 -17.41 10.52
C LYS A 57 7.07 -16.54 11.70
N LYS A 58 7.61 -16.75 12.90
CA LYS A 58 7.35 -15.84 14.04
C LYS A 58 8.34 -14.69 14.07
N CYS A 59 7.85 -13.50 14.42
CA CYS A 59 8.66 -12.36 14.84
C CYS A 59 8.08 -11.83 16.16
N GLY A 60 8.80 -12.02 17.27
CA GLY A 60 8.24 -11.84 18.60
C GLY A 60 6.96 -12.67 18.79
N ASN A 61 5.86 -11.99 19.15
CA ASN A 61 4.56 -12.63 19.36
C ASN A 61 3.70 -12.74 18.08
N VAL A 62 4.11 -12.11 16.98
CA VAL A 62 3.33 -12.07 15.72
C VAL A 62 3.74 -13.24 14.81
N SER A 63 2.75 -13.90 14.22
CA SER A 63 2.97 -14.88 13.15
C SER A 63 2.83 -14.19 11.79
N ILE A 64 3.85 -14.33 10.95
CA ILE A 64 3.97 -13.69 9.63
C ILE A 64 3.82 -14.78 8.56
N SER A 65 2.77 -14.66 7.77
CA SER A 65 2.40 -15.54 6.65
C SER A 65 1.69 -14.75 5.54
N ASP A 66 1.55 -15.37 4.36
CA ASP A 66 0.93 -14.83 3.13
C ASP A 66 -0.33 -13.98 3.42
N PRO A 67 -0.41 -12.72 2.97
CA PRO A 67 0.50 -12.03 2.04
C PRO A 67 1.76 -11.41 2.66
N PHE A 68 1.88 -11.40 4.00
CA PHE A 68 3.03 -10.83 4.70
C PHE A 68 4.25 -11.75 4.64
N TRP A 69 5.43 -11.15 4.51
CA TRP A 69 6.68 -11.89 4.45
C TRP A 69 7.79 -11.16 5.20
N LEU A 70 8.74 -11.93 5.73
CA LEU A 70 9.87 -11.38 6.46
C LEU A 70 11.02 -11.04 5.52
N ALA A 71 11.50 -9.79 5.58
CA ALA A 71 12.76 -9.38 4.98
C ALA A 71 13.93 -10.09 5.70
N THR A 72 14.48 -11.13 5.08
CA THR A 72 15.70 -11.79 5.54
C THR A 72 16.95 -11.02 5.11
N LYS A 73 18.03 -11.09 5.89
CA LYS A 73 19.33 -10.46 5.55
C LYS A 73 20.14 -11.25 4.52
N GLU A 74 19.75 -12.50 4.26
CA GLU A 74 20.35 -13.38 3.28
C GLU A 74 19.93 -13.00 1.85
N LEU A 75 20.72 -13.36 0.84
CA LEU A 75 20.44 -13.10 -0.60
C LEU A 75 19.24 -13.91 -1.15
N GLU A 76 18.30 -14.32 -0.28
CA GLU A 76 17.06 -14.93 -0.69
C GLU A 76 16.22 -13.95 -1.53
N ARG A 77 15.58 -14.44 -2.60
CA ARG A 77 14.60 -13.62 -3.32
C ARG A 77 13.45 -13.25 -2.37
N PRO A 78 12.97 -11.98 -2.40
CA PRO A 78 11.74 -11.59 -1.73
C PRO A 78 10.61 -12.58 -2.00
N CYS A 79 9.95 -13.04 -0.95
CA CYS A 79 8.93 -14.08 -1.05
C CYS A 79 7.49 -13.52 -1.03
N GLY A 80 7.33 -12.23 -1.31
CA GLY A 80 6.04 -11.56 -1.49
C GLY A 80 6.21 -10.17 -2.13
N SER A 81 5.13 -9.40 -2.20
CA SER A 81 5.20 -8.01 -2.68
C SER A 81 5.85 -7.09 -1.63
N LEU A 82 6.64 -6.10 -2.07
CA LEU A 82 7.22 -5.06 -1.19
C LEU A 82 6.15 -4.32 -0.36
N ASP A 83 4.91 -4.28 -0.85
CA ASP A 83 3.75 -3.72 -0.15
C ASP A 83 3.52 -4.39 1.23
N PHE A 84 3.82 -5.68 1.34
CA PHE A 84 3.59 -6.53 2.52
C PHE A 84 4.91 -6.93 3.24
N GLU A 85 5.99 -6.19 2.98
CA GLU A 85 7.30 -6.43 3.60
C GLU A 85 7.27 -6.11 5.10
N VAL A 86 7.65 -7.11 5.91
CA VAL A 86 7.82 -6.99 7.36
C VAL A 86 9.29 -7.18 7.72
N THR A 87 9.87 -6.20 8.39
CA THR A 87 11.20 -6.33 9.01
C THR A 87 11.03 -6.88 10.43
N CYS A 88 11.92 -7.79 10.83
CA CYS A 88 12.01 -8.27 12.21
C CYS A 88 13.29 -7.80 12.87
N ASN A 89 13.19 -7.00 13.93
CA ASN A 89 14.31 -6.56 14.76
C ASN A 89 14.13 -7.06 16.20
N GLY A 90 14.73 -8.21 16.51
CA GLY A 90 14.52 -8.89 17.79
C GLY A 90 13.05 -9.34 17.93
N THR A 91 12.32 -8.71 18.86
CA THR A 91 10.89 -8.96 19.08
C THR A 91 9.97 -7.97 18.36
N ILE A 92 10.52 -6.97 17.66
CA ILE A 92 9.75 -5.93 16.97
C ILE A 92 9.54 -6.33 15.51
N SER A 93 8.31 -6.72 15.18
CA SER A 93 7.80 -6.83 13.81
C SER A 93 7.34 -5.47 13.31
N SER A 94 7.91 -4.97 12.21
CA SER A 94 7.51 -3.70 11.61
C SER A 94 7.14 -3.83 10.13
N LEU A 95 5.92 -3.42 9.77
CA LEU A 95 5.48 -3.23 8.39
C LEU A 95 6.24 -2.03 7.78
N ARG A 96 6.72 -2.19 6.54
CA ARG A 96 7.47 -1.17 5.82
C ARG A 96 6.61 0.07 5.48
N SER A 97 7.22 1.25 5.55
CA SER A 97 6.62 2.51 5.06
C SER A 97 6.67 2.57 3.52
N SER A 98 5.60 3.06 2.90
CA SER A 98 5.57 3.36 1.45
C SER A 98 6.51 4.52 1.07
N ILE A 99 6.68 5.49 1.97
CA ILE A 99 7.67 6.56 1.82
C ILE A 99 9.07 6.01 2.17
N PRO A 100 10.08 6.13 1.27
CA PRO A 100 11.45 5.71 1.55
C PRO A 100 12.06 6.37 2.79
N PHE A 101 12.95 5.65 3.48
CA PHE A 101 13.69 6.10 4.68
C PHE A 101 12.84 6.59 5.87
N ASN A 102 11.51 6.43 5.82
CA ASN A 102 10.62 6.75 6.92
C ASN A 102 10.42 5.52 7.82
N ASN A 103 10.25 5.76 9.12
CA ASN A 103 9.89 4.72 10.07
C ASN A 103 8.62 3.98 9.61
N GLY A 104 8.62 2.66 9.69
CA GLY A 104 7.45 1.84 9.36
C GLY A 104 6.33 1.91 10.40
N PHE A 105 5.65 0.80 10.59
CA PHE A 105 4.63 0.62 11.60
C PHE A 105 4.90 -0.64 12.41
N LYS A 106 4.95 -0.56 13.74
CA LYS A 106 5.08 -1.75 14.58
C LYS A 106 3.76 -2.50 14.56
N ILE A 107 3.78 -3.76 14.13
CA ILE A 107 2.62 -4.65 14.15
C ILE A 107 2.43 -5.16 15.58
N LEU A 108 1.20 -5.10 16.09
CA LEU A 108 0.81 -5.63 17.41
C LEU A 108 0.20 -7.04 17.29
N ASN A 109 -0.71 -7.22 16.34
CA ASN A 109 -1.34 -8.50 15.99
C ASN A 109 -1.75 -8.48 14.52
N ILE A 110 -2.16 -9.64 13.97
CA ILE A 110 -2.70 -9.78 12.61
C ILE A 110 -3.87 -10.76 12.67
N SER A 111 -5.03 -10.36 12.14
CA SER A 111 -6.18 -11.23 11.85
C SER A 111 -6.23 -11.55 10.36
N TYR A 112 -5.80 -12.76 10.01
CA TYR A 112 -5.78 -13.25 8.63
C TYR A 112 -7.17 -13.58 8.07
N GLU A 113 -8.15 -13.79 8.95
CA GLU A 113 -9.55 -14.02 8.59
C GLU A 113 -10.20 -12.71 8.16
N GLU A 114 -10.11 -11.68 9.01
CA GLU A 114 -10.70 -10.34 8.84
C GLU A 114 -9.91 -9.40 7.91
N HIS A 115 -8.74 -9.83 7.42
CA HIS A 115 -7.75 -9.01 6.71
C HIS A 115 -7.43 -7.70 7.43
N SER A 116 -7.24 -7.77 8.75
CA SER A 116 -7.00 -6.60 9.60
C SER A 116 -5.85 -6.80 10.59
N LEU A 117 -5.16 -5.72 10.95
CA LEU A 117 -4.04 -5.74 11.89
C LEU A 117 -4.02 -4.48 12.75
N TYR A 118 -3.64 -4.60 14.02
CA TYR A 118 -3.34 -3.43 14.85
C TYR A 118 -1.88 -3.02 14.68
N ALA A 119 -1.64 -1.72 14.48
CA ALA A 119 -0.31 -1.16 14.28
C ALA A 119 -0.08 0.16 15.03
N ILE A 120 1.18 0.45 15.35
CA ILE A 120 1.64 1.73 15.90
C ILE A 120 2.51 2.43 14.85
N ASP A 121 2.23 3.72 14.57
CA ASP A 121 3.13 4.55 13.76
C ASP A 121 4.43 4.84 14.54
N LEU A 122 5.51 4.12 14.19
CA LEU A 122 6.80 4.26 14.84
C LEU A 122 7.37 5.68 14.73
N GLY A 123 7.03 6.42 13.66
CA GLY A 123 7.46 7.81 13.53
C GLY A 123 6.76 8.75 14.51
N LYS A 124 5.50 8.48 14.88
CA LYS A 124 4.79 9.26 15.90
C LYS A 124 5.20 8.85 17.32
N LEU A 125 5.49 7.57 17.54
CA LEU A 125 6.01 7.07 18.81
C LEU A 125 7.36 7.71 19.16
N ASP A 126 8.29 7.81 18.20
CA ASP A 126 9.59 8.45 18.41
C ASP A 126 9.44 9.94 18.77
N VAL A 127 8.49 10.65 18.16
CA VAL A 127 8.22 12.06 18.45
C VAL A 127 7.67 12.27 19.87
N LEU A 128 6.97 11.31 20.48
CA LEU A 128 6.60 11.39 21.91
C LEU A 128 7.83 11.46 22.84
N HIS A 129 8.96 10.92 22.40
CA HIS A 129 10.20 10.84 23.16
C HIS A 129 11.24 11.92 22.76
N ALA A 130 10.97 12.68 21.71
CA ALA A 130 11.84 13.70 21.14
C ALA A 130 11.77 15.04 21.90
N ASN A 131 12.48 15.17 23.01
CA ASN A 131 12.58 16.45 23.72
C ASN A 131 13.42 17.46 22.89
N ASN A 132 12.80 18.55 22.44
CA ASN A 132 13.39 19.61 21.59
C ASN A 132 13.92 19.21 20.20
N SER A 133 13.74 17.96 19.73
CA SER A 133 14.43 17.45 18.53
C SER A 133 13.54 17.23 17.29
N CYS A 134 12.53 18.08 17.07
CA CYS A 134 11.69 18.07 15.84
C CYS A 134 12.42 18.52 14.56
N ARG A 135 13.71 18.19 14.41
CA ARG A 135 14.58 18.73 13.36
C ARG A 135 14.14 18.19 11.98
N PRO A 136 14.04 19.02 10.93
CA PRO A 136 13.87 18.50 9.58
C PRO A 136 14.99 17.47 9.24
N PRO A 137 14.67 16.32 8.63
CA PRO A 137 13.42 15.95 7.97
C PRO A 137 12.50 15.04 8.81
N PHE A 138 12.38 15.23 10.13
CA PHE A 138 11.45 14.42 10.95
C PHE A 138 10.02 14.48 10.37
N PRO A 139 9.43 13.35 9.98
CA PRO A 139 8.27 13.33 9.09
C PRO A 139 6.96 13.56 9.85
N PHE A 140 6.61 14.84 9.98
CA PHE A 140 5.27 15.32 10.36
C PHE A 140 4.22 15.11 9.26
N TYR A 141 4.29 13.99 8.52
CA TYR A 141 3.25 13.58 7.58
C TYR A 141 2.09 12.93 8.33
N ASN A 142 0.89 13.01 7.75
CA ASN A 142 -0.24 12.19 8.16
C ASN A 142 0.18 10.72 8.15
N THR A 143 -0.26 9.95 9.14
CA THR A 143 0.07 8.52 9.24
C THR A 143 -0.41 7.74 8.02
N SER A 144 -1.51 8.16 7.39
CA SER A 144 -2.02 7.63 6.12
C SER A 144 -1.04 7.78 4.95
N SER A 145 -0.25 8.86 4.89
CA SER A 145 0.73 9.09 3.81
C SER A 145 1.86 8.06 3.79
N LYS A 146 2.11 7.38 4.91
CA LYS A 146 3.14 6.34 5.07
C LYS A 146 2.63 4.93 4.72
N LEU A 147 1.33 4.76 4.54
CA LEU A 147 0.72 3.48 4.18
C LEU A 147 0.92 3.19 2.69
N ASN A 148 0.98 1.91 2.36
CA ASN A 148 0.89 1.45 0.99
C ASN A 148 -0.59 1.42 0.55
N HIS A 149 -0.87 1.62 -0.74
CA HIS A 149 -2.22 1.63 -1.31
C HIS A 149 -3.07 0.37 -1.03
N LEU A 150 -2.45 -0.76 -0.68
CA LEU A 150 -3.16 -1.98 -0.30
C LEU A 150 -3.67 -1.97 1.16
N PHE A 151 -3.32 -0.95 1.96
CA PHE A 151 -3.78 -0.79 3.34
C PHE A 151 -4.72 0.41 3.47
N ARG A 152 -5.74 0.26 4.32
CA ARG A 152 -6.68 1.33 4.67
C ARG A 152 -6.76 1.45 6.19
N ILE A 153 -6.86 2.67 6.70
CA ILE A 153 -7.25 2.91 8.09
C ILE A 153 -8.71 2.52 8.21
N ASP A 154 -9.05 1.68 9.19
CA ASP A 154 -10.43 1.26 9.38
C ASP A 154 -11.31 2.43 9.86
N PRO A 155 -12.54 2.63 9.33
CA PRO A 155 -13.44 3.68 9.79
C PRO A 155 -13.86 3.59 11.27
N VAL A 156 -13.66 2.45 11.94
CA VAL A 156 -13.88 2.31 13.40
C VAL A 156 -12.87 3.12 14.23
N ASN A 157 -11.71 3.47 13.65
CA ASN A 157 -10.72 4.28 14.35
C ASN A 157 -11.24 5.71 14.61
N LEU A 158 -10.66 6.33 15.61
CA LEU A 158 -10.71 7.77 15.77
C LEU A 158 -9.37 8.36 15.30
N ASN A 159 -9.32 9.67 15.19
CA ASN A 159 -8.12 10.42 14.93
C ASN A 159 -7.77 11.30 16.12
N LEU A 160 -6.48 11.45 16.28
CA LEU A 160 -5.80 12.46 17.05
C LEU A 160 -5.17 13.43 16.04
N ILE A 161 -5.34 14.73 16.26
CA ILE A 161 -4.68 15.77 15.45
C ILE A 161 -3.60 16.42 16.29
N LEU A 162 -2.35 16.31 15.81
CA LEU A 162 -1.22 17.10 16.32
C LEU A 162 -1.14 18.40 15.52
N TYR A 163 -1.06 19.52 16.22
CA TYR A 163 -0.92 20.85 15.62
C TYR A 163 0.43 21.43 15.99
N ASN A 164 1.28 21.67 14.99
CA ASN A 164 2.53 22.38 15.15
C ASN A 164 2.28 23.88 14.91
N CYS A 165 2.19 24.66 15.99
CA CYS A 165 1.75 26.06 16.01
C CYS A 165 2.90 27.00 16.40
N THR A 166 2.87 28.26 15.94
CA THR A 166 3.68 29.31 16.59
C THR A 166 3.17 29.55 18.02
N GLU A 167 3.99 30.09 18.91
CA GLU A 167 3.59 30.40 20.30
C GLU A 167 2.33 31.30 20.35
N GLU A 168 2.26 32.33 19.50
CA GLU A 168 1.10 33.22 19.37
C GLU A 168 -0.16 32.48 18.90
N ALA A 169 -0.03 31.59 17.91
CA ALA A 169 -1.14 30.79 17.40
C ALA A 169 -1.64 29.77 18.42
N ALA A 170 -0.72 29.12 19.16
CA ALA A 170 -1.03 28.17 20.22
C ALA A 170 -1.78 28.86 21.38
N ALA A 171 -1.26 29.99 21.87
CA ALA A 171 -1.91 30.81 22.88
C ALA A 171 -3.30 31.28 22.42
N GLY A 172 -3.43 31.74 21.17
CA GLY A 172 -4.71 32.15 20.59
C GLY A 172 -5.72 31.02 20.43
N ALA A 173 -5.28 29.80 20.09
CA ALA A 173 -6.15 28.62 20.00
C ALA A 173 -6.69 28.20 21.37
N LEU A 174 -5.84 28.21 22.40
CA LEU A 174 -6.22 27.83 23.77
C LEU A 174 -7.05 28.92 24.47
N ALA A 175 -6.77 30.20 24.21
CA ALA A 175 -7.54 31.33 24.76
C ALA A 175 -8.99 31.39 24.24
N ARG A 176 -9.24 30.87 23.02
CA ARG A 176 -10.60 30.65 22.49
C ARG A 176 -11.37 29.54 23.22
N GLN A 177 -10.74 28.88 24.21
CA GLN A 177 -11.29 27.82 25.04
C GLN A 177 -11.91 26.68 24.22
N ASP A 178 -11.25 26.33 23.11
CA ASP A 178 -11.64 25.23 22.24
C ASP A 178 -11.53 23.90 23.01
N ARG A 179 -12.69 23.41 23.47
CA ARG A 179 -12.82 22.31 24.42
C ARG A 179 -12.37 21.00 23.77
N GLY A 180 -11.10 20.68 23.95
CA GLY A 180 -10.46 19.51 23.37
C GLY A 180 -9.01 19.71 22.92
N LEU A 181 -8.48 20.95 22.95
CA LEU A 181 -7.05 21.22 22.76
C LEU A 181 -6.28 21.18 24.08
N VAL A 182 -5.13 20.50 24.09
CA VAL A 182 -4.19 20.42 25.21
C VAL A 182 -2.75 20.60 24.69
N HIS A 183 -1.87 21.22 25.49
CA HIS A 183 -0.43 21.23 25.19
C HIS A 183 0.16 19.83 25.34
N THR A 184 0.91 19.36 24.34
CA THR A 184 1.79 18.20 24.52
C THR A 184 3.07 18.59 25.24
N ARG A 185 3.86 17.59 25.64
CA ARG A 185 5.23 17.80 26.15
C ARG A 185 6.26 18.05 25.03
N MET A 186 5.86 17.95 23.77
CA MET A 186 6.74 18.13 22.62
C MET A 186 7.00 19.62 22.39
N ARG A 187 8.25 19.95 22.09
CA ARG A 187 8.67 21.31 21.69
C ARG A 187 9.54 21.20 20.46
N CYS A 188 9.34 22.10 19.51
CA CYS A 188 10.07 22.10 18.24
C CYS A 188 10.90 23.39 18.12
N GLU A 189 12.23 23.23 18.25
CA GLU A 189 13.24 24.29 18.11
C GLU A 189 13.04 25.52 19.04
N ASN A 190 12.32 25.38 20.15
CA ASN A 190 11.93 26.48 21.06
C ASN A 190 11.22 27.65 20.34
N LYS A 191 10.52 27.38 19.24
CA LYS A 191 9.76 28.37 18.44
C LYS A 191 8.34 27.93 18.14
N TRP A 192 8.08 26.64 18.25
CA TRP A 192 6.80 26.04 17.96
C TRP A 192 6.34 25.15 19.12
N GLU A 193 5.06 25.28 19.44
CA GLU A 193 4.38 24.45 20.43
C GLU A 193 3.49 23.44 19.72
N VAL A 194 3.48 22.21 20.23
CA VAL A 194 2.61 21.16 19.70
C VAL A 194 1.39 21.02 20.58
N LEU A 195 0.23 21.38 20.04
CA LEU A 195 -1.08 21.12 20.64
C LEU A 195 -1.65 19.79 20.13
N VAL A 196 -2.54 19.18 20.90
CA VAL A 196 -3.24 17.95 20.53
C VAL A 196 -4.74 18.06 20.70
N ARG A 197 -5.50 17.53 19.74
CA ARG A 197 -6.94 17.22 19.84
C ARG A 197 -7.14 15.72 19.68
N VAL A 198 -8.01 15.12 20.48
CA VAL A 198 -8.38 13.69 20.39
C VAL A 198 -9.87 13.52 20.05
N GLY A 199 -10.28 12.30 19.73
CA GLY A 199 -11.69 11.96 19.51
C GLY A 199 -12.29 12.49 18.21
N VAL A 200 -11.46 12.91 17.26
CA VAL A 200 -11.92 13.35 15.93
C VAL A 200 -12.38 12.12 15.15
N PRO A 201 -13.60 12.06 14.60
CA PRO A 201 -14.02 10.94 13.76
C PRO A 201 -13.08 10.69 12.58
N HIS A 202 -12.85 9.42 12.23
CA HIS A 202 -12.09 9.11 11.03
C HIS A 202 -12.94 9.35 9.78
N ASP A 203 -12.50 10.28 8.92
CA ASP A 203 -13.01 10.46 7.57
C ASP A 203 -12.05 9.84 6.54
N PRO A 204 -12.46 8.74 5.86
CA PRO A 204 -11.70 8.15 4.76
C PRO A 204 -11.50 9.08 3.56
N SER A 205 -12.31 10.13 3.43
CA SER A 205 -12.20 11.15 2.36
C SER A 205 -11.10 12.18 2.66
N GLY A 206 -10.58 12.21 3.89
CA GLY A 206 -9.50 13.09 4.32
C GLY A 206 -9.90 14.54 4.62
N HIS A 207 -11.19 14.85 4.75
CA HIS A 207 -11.70 16.21 4.89
C HIS A 207 -11.67 16.70 6.35
N TYR A 208 -10.50 17.13 6.80
CA TYR A 208 -10.27 17.66 8.15
C TYR A 208 -10.28 19.21 8.22
N ALA A 209 -10.82 19.90 7.20
CA ALA A 209 -10.79 21.37 7.11
C ALA A 209 -11.49 22.07 8.29
N SER A 210 -12.55 21.48 8.83
CA SER A 210 -13.26 21.97 10.03
C SER A 210 -12.41 21.93 11.31
N TYR A 211 -11.29 21.21 11.30
CA TYR A 211 -10.34 21.11 12.41
C TYR A 211 -9.07 21.94 12.18
N ALA A 212 -8.99 22.74 11.11
CA ALA A 212 -7.84 23.59 10.86
C ALA A 212 -7.71 24.69 11.94
N LEU A 213 -6.48 24.94 12.39
CA LEU A 213 -6.15 26.06 13.27
C LEU A 213 -5.25 27.04 12.51
N GLU A 214 -5.65 28.31 12.50
CA GLU A 214 -4.87 29.39 11.88
C GLU A 214 -3.49 29.51 12.53
N GLY A 215 -2.43 29.59 11.72
CA GLY A 215 -1.05 29.62 12.21
C GLY A 215 -0.46 28.27 12.63
N CYS A 216 -1.18 27.16 12.42
CA CYS A 216 -0.72 25.82 12.78
C CYS A 216 -0.70 24.84 11.58
N ALA A 217 0.33 24.00 11.49
CA ALA A 217 0.32 22.83 10.61
C ALA A 217 -0.33 21.64 11.33
N ALA A 218 -1.33 21.00 10.72
CA ALA A 218 -2.09 19.91 11.32
C ALA A 218 -1.67 18.53 10.77
N ILE A 219 -1.64 17.52 11.63
CA ILE A 219 -1.18 16.17 11.32
C ILE A 219 -2.16 15.14 11.89
N VAL A 220 -2.72 14.30 11.04
CA VAL A 220 -3.69 13.28 11.41
C VAL A 220 -2.99 11.98 11.80
N VAL A 221 -3.25 11.51 13.02
CA VAL A 221 -2.76 10.27 13.62
C VAL A 221 -3.96 9.41 14.01
N PRO A 222 -4.20 8.25 13.36
CA PRO A 222 -5.26 7.34 13.78
C PRO A 222 -4.94 6.71 15.13
N VAL A 223 -5.98 6.50 15.94
CA VAL A 223 -5.98 5.91 17.28
C VAL A 223 -7.21 4.98 17.42
N PRO A 224 -7.29 4.08 18.41
CA PRO A 224 -8.33 3.05 18.42
C PRO A 224 -9.73 3.65 18.61
N GLY A 225 -10.77 3.05 18.02
CA GLY A 225 -12.16 3.48 18.22
C GLY A 225 -12.62 3.48 19.68
N SER A 226 -12.04 2.60 20.51
CA SER A 226 -12.27 2.55 21.95
C SER A 226 -11.76 3.77 22.72
N SER A 227 -11.06 4.70 22.07
CA SER A 227 -10.66 6.00 22.65
C SER A 227 -11.77 7.06 22.62
N ALA A 228 -13.00 6.69 22.25
CA ALA A 228 -14.16 7.58 22.30
C ALA A 228 -14.37 8.15 23.72
N GLY A 229 -14.28 9.47 23.86
CA GLY A 229 -14.38 10.16 25.15
C GLY A 229 -13.10 10.16 26.00
N ALA A 230 -11.96 9.66 25.49
CA ALA A 230 -10.66 9.81 26.14
C ALA A 230 -10.27 11.29 26.28
N ASN A 231 -9.46 11.62 27.30
CA ASN A 231 -9.00 12.99 27.48
C ASN A 231 -7.84 13.29 26.52
N ALA A 232 -7.75 14.54 26.05
CA ALA A 232 -6.64 14.98 25.21
C ALA A 232 -5.28 14.93 25.93
N SER A 233 -5.27 14.92 27.27
CA SER A 233 -4.07 14.62 28.07
C SER A 233 -3.49 13.23 27.82
N ASP A 234 -4.30 12.28 27.38
CA ASP A 234 -3.96 10.86 27.32
C ASP A 234 -3.32 10.48 25.97
N TYR A 235 -3.00 11.48 25.13
CA TYR A 235 -2.49 11.35 23.77
C TYR A 235 -1.34 10.34 23.62
N GLU A 236 -0.43 10.28 24.60
CA GLU A 236 0.71 9.35 24.58
C GLU A 236 0.27 7.89 24.74
N GLY A 237 -0.79 7.62 25.48
CA GLY A 237 -1.41 6.30 25.59
C GLY A 237 -2.10 5.94 24.28
N LEU A 238 -2.94 6.84 23.75
CA LEU A 238 -3.70 6.61 22.52
C LEU A 238 -2.79 6.29 21.31
N ILE A 239 -1.63 6.95 21.19
CA ILE A 239 -0.64 6.65 20.16
C ILE A 239 0.05 5.30 20.38
N ARG A 240 0.22 4.86 21.64
CA ARG A 240 0.81 3.54 21.99
C ARG A 240 -0.17 2.39 21.80
N ASP A 241 -1.46 2.62 21.97
CA ASP A 241 -2.50 1.61 21.72
C ASP A 241 -2.64 1.29 20.22
N GLY A 242 -2.17 2.20 19.36
CA GLY A 242 -2.10 2.01 17.91
C GLY A 242 -3.43 2.25 17.22
N PHE A 243 -3.65 1.60 16.08
CA PHE A 243 -4.87 1.75 15.28
C PHE A 243 -5.10 0.51 14.41
N LEU A 244 -6.36 0.30 14.02
CA LEU A 244 -6.75 -0.80 13.16
C LEU A 244 -6.51 -0.45 11.69
N LEU A 245 -5.71 -1.27 11.02
CA LEU A 245 -5.57 -1.29 9.56
C LEU A 245 -6.35 -2.47 8.99
N THR A 246 -6.91 -2.27 7.81
CA THR A 246 -7.39 -3.35 6.93
C THR A 246 -6.48 -3.43 5.71
N TRP A 247 -6.42 -4.58 5.04
CA TRP A 247 -5.68 -4.72 3.78
C TRP A 247 -6.48 -5.44 2.69
N GLU A 248 -6.24 -5.06 1.45
CA GLU A 248 -6.72 -5.80 0.28
C GLU A 248 -5.71 -6.90 -0.07
N ARG A 249 -6.18 -8.14 -0.29
CA ARG A 249 -5.31 -9.21 -0.80
C ARG A 249 -4.77 -8.82 -2.18
N PRO A 250 -3.46 -9.01 -2.45
CA PRO A 250 -2.93 -8.85 -3.80
C PRO A 250 -3.75 -9.66 -4.80
N ARG A 251 -4.20 -9.02 -5.89
CA ARG A 251 -4.87 -9.76 -6.97
C ARG A 251 -3.87 -10.78 -7.52
N LYS A 252 -4.19 -12.07 -7.37
CA LYS A 252 -3.41 -13.14 -8.01
C LYS A 252 -3.41 -12.88 -9.52
N PHE A 253 -2.25 -12.49 -10.06
CA PHE A 253 -2.08 -12.31 -11.51
C PHE A 253 -2.16 -13.68 -12.19
N THR A 254 -3.37 -14.12 -12.51
CA THR A 254 -3.59 -15.18 -13.49
C THR A 254 -3.18 -14.61 -14.86
N ARG A 255 -1.90 -14.74 -15.20
CA ARG A 255 -1.36 -14.25 -16.46
C ARG A 255 -1.92 -15.10 -17.61
N LYS A 256 -3.13 -14.78 -18.08
CA LYS A 256 -3.64 -15.24 -19.37
C LYS A 256 -2.71 -14.73 -20.46
N SER A 257 -1.75 -15.55 -20.86
CA SER A 257 -0.77 -15.26 -21.89
C SER A 257 -1.42 -15.29 -23.28
N SER A 258 -2.21 -14.26 -23.59
CA SER A 258 -2.61 -13.96 -24.96
C SER A 258 -1.43 -13.28 -25.67
N CYS A 259 -0.46 -14.07 -26.12
CA CYS A 259 0.61 -13.58 -26.98
C CYS A 259 0.05 -13.45 -28.42
N SER A 260 -0.58 -12.32 -28.71
CA SER A 260 -0.99 -11.97 -30.07
C SER A 260 0.26 -11.69 -30.92
N GLN A 261 0.68 -12.66 -31.72
CA GLN A 261 1.77 -12.48 -32.67
C GLN A 261 1.43 -11.38 -33.67
N VAL A 262 2.18 -10.28 -33.64
CA VAL A 262 2.27 -9.33 -34.75
C VAL A 262 3.11 -10.00 -35.84
N ARG A 263 2.46 -10.43 -36.93
CA ARG A 263 3.18 -10.87 -38.13
C ARG A 263 3.78 -9.66 -38.86
N ARG A 264 5.05 -9.76 -39.22
CA ARG A 264 5.61 -9.23 -40.46
C ARG A 264 5.96 -10.42 -41.34
#